data_AF-A0A957EWN1-F1
#
_entry.id   AF-A0A957EWN1-F1
#
_cell.length_a   1.000
_cell.length_b   1.000
_cell.length_c   1.000
_cell.angle_alpha   90.00
_cell.angle_beta   90.00
_cell.angle_gamma   90.00
#
_symmetry.space_group_name_H-M   'P 1'
#
loop_
_entity.id
_entity.type
_entity.pdbx_description
1 polymer ?
#
loop_
_entity_poly.entity_id
_entity_poly.type
_entity_poly.pdbx_seq_one_letter_code
_entity_poly.pdbx_strand_id
1 'polypeptide(L)' 'LLAHSWTLLSRFTHQEPFYPSNLAHYVFQDWRVSSEKAKRELGFCPTPFAQGAKATLEWYWQAGLLKEKIIM' A
#
# COMPACT_ATOMS: atom_id res chain seq x y z
N LEU A 1 -3.45 -13.00 11.34
CA LEU A 1 -4.86 -13.45 11.37
C LEU A 1 -5.61 -13.01 10.11
N LEU A 2 -5.70 -11.71 9.81
CA LEU A 2 -6.46 -11.17 8.67
C LEU A 2 -6.12 -11.81 7.30
N ALA A 3 -4.84 -11.86 6.91
CA ALA A 3 -4.43 -12.48 5.63
C ALA A 3 -4.77 -13.97 5.53
N HIS A 4 -4.75 -14.68 6.66
CA HIS A 4 -5.12 -16.10 6.70
C HIS A 4 -6.63 -16.26 6.52
N SER A 5 -7.43 -15.40 7.17
CA SER A 5 -8.89 -15.38 7.00
C SER A 5 -9.29 -15.07 5.56
N TRP A 6 -8.67 -14.08 4.90
CA TRP A 6 -8.95 -13.80 3.48
C TRP A 6 -8.55 -14.94 2.56
N THR A 7 -7.38 -15.56 2.79
CA THR A 7 -6.92 -16.71 1.99
C THR A 7 -7.82 -17.94 2.18
N LEU A 8 -8.40 -18.10 3.37
CA LEU A 8 -9.37 -19.16 3.60
C LEU A 8 -10.67 -18.84 2.84
N LEU A 9 -11.17 -17.61 2.94
CA LEU A 9 -12.39 -17.19 2.26
C LEU A 9 -12.28 -17.31 0.73
N SER A 10 -11.13 -16.95 0.15
CA SER A 10 -10.91 -17.01 -1.30
C SER A 10 -11.05 -18.42 -1.87
N ARG A 11 -10.68 -19.45 -1.09
CA ARG A 11 -10.84 -20.85 -1.49
C ARG A 11 -12.30 -21.27 -1.62
N PHE A 12 -13.19 -20.60 -0.88
CA PHE A 12 -14.64 -20.85 -0.92
C PHE A 12 -15.35 -19.96 -1.94
N THR A 13 -14.93 -18.71 -2.09
CA THR A 13 -15.57 -17.75 -3.01
C THR A 13 -15.02 -17.79 -4.43
N HIS A 14 -13.88 -18.45 -4.65
CA HIS A 14 -13.08 -18.39 -5.87
C HIS A 14 -12.67 -16.97 -6.30
N GLN A 15 -12.75 -16.01 -5.39
CA GLN A 15 -12.27 -14.65 -5.59
C GLN A 15 -10.92 -14.47 -4.92
N GLU A 16 -9.98 -13.82 -5.58
CA GLU A 16 -8.64 -13.63 -5.03
C GLU A 16 -8.68 -12.81 -3.72
N PRO A 17 -7.89 -13.21 -2.70
CA PRO A 17 -7.80 -12.45 -1.47
C PRO A 17 -7.06 -11.13 -1.72
N PHE A 18 -7.53 -10.04 -1.11
CA PHE A 18 -6.84 -8.76 -1.21
C PHE A 18 -5.40 -8.82 -0.66
N TYR A 19 -5.20 -9.56 0.44
CA TYR A 19 -3.87 -9.93 0.92
C TYR A 19 -3.79 -11.44 1.19
N PRO A 20 -3.12 -12.23 0.32
CA PRO A 20 -2.89 -13.64 0.56
C PRO A 20 -1.91 -13.86 1.73
N SER A 21 -2.00 -15.03 2.37
CA SER A 21 -1.24 -15.36 3.57
C SER A 21 0.28 -15.38 3.34
N ASN A 22 0.73 -15.70 2.13
CA ASN A 22 2.14 -15.64 1.74
C ASN A 22 2.72 -14.20 1.74
N LEU A 23 1.87 -13.18 1.60
CA LEU A 23 2.27 -11.76 1.68
C LEU A 23 2.15 -11.17 3.08
N ALA A 24 1.73 -11.96 4.08
CA ALA A 24 1.48 -11.44 5.42
C ALA A 24 2.71 -10.77 6.05
N HIS A 25 3.91 -11.34 5.85
CA HIS A 25 5.15 -10.76 6.36
C HIS A 25 5.54 -9.47 5.64
N TYR A 26 5.19 -9.34 4.37
CA TYR A 26 5.49 -8.14 3.59
C TYR A 26 4.59 -6.97 4.02
N VAL A 27 3.30 -7.22 4.22
CA VAL A 27 2.29 -6.18 4.44
C VAL A 27 2.15 -5.77 5.90
N PHE A 28 2.21 -6.72 6.83
CA PHE A 28 1.83 -6.46 8.24
C PHE A 28 3.02 -6.28 9.19
N GLN A 29 4.25 -6.43 8.71
CA GLN A 29 5.44 -6.23 9.54
C GLN A 29 5.96 -4.80 9.41
N ASP A 30 6.58 -4.31 10.48
CA ASP A 30 7.29 -3.04 10.45
C ASP A 30 8.71 -3.26 9.89
N TRP A 31 8.91 -2.86 8.64
CA TRP A 31 10.19 -2.95 7.96
C TRP A 31 11.03 -1.72 8.26
N ARG A 32 11.96 -1.86 9.22
CA ARG A 32 12.90 -0.80 9.56
C ARG A 32 13.95 -0.63 8.47
N VAL A 33 13.74 0.35 7.59
CA VAL A 33 14.66 0.70 6.50
C VAL A 33 15.41 2.01 6.80
N SER A 34 16.62 2.15 6.28
CA SER A 34 17.41 3.39 6.37
C SER A 34 17.71 3.92 4.98
N SER A 35 17.53 5.23 4.80
CA SER A 35 17.85 5.95 3.56
C SER A 35 19.10 6.83 3.70
N GLU A 36 19.81 6.77 4.83
CA GLU A 36 20.93 7.68 5.14
C GLU A 36 22.06 7.64 4.12
N LYS A 37 22.39 6.45 3.58
CA LYS A 37 23.38 6.32 2.51
C LYS A 37 22.96 7.09 1.25
N ALA A 38 21.69 6.94 0.83
CA ALA A 38 21.17 7.61 -0.35
C ALA A 38 21.12 9.13 -0.17
N LYS A 39 20.75 9.60 1.02
CA LYS A 39 20.78 11.04 1.35
C LYS A 39 22.19 11.61 1.20
N ARG A 40 23.19 10.91 1.78
CA ARG A 40 24.59 11.35 1.78
C ARG A 40 25.22 11.32 0.39
N GLU A 41 25.02 10.24 -0.36
CA GLU A 41 25.76 9.99 -1.60
C GLU A 41 25.04 10.50 -2.85
N LEU A 42 23.70 10.57 -2.82
CA LEU A 42 22.89 10.91 -3.98
C LEU A 42 22.07 12.19 -3.80
N GLY A 43 22.18 12.86 -2.65
CA GLY A 43 21.32 14.00 -2.32
C GLY A 43 19.83 13.61 -2.24
N PHE A 44 19.53 12.34 -1.97
CA PHE A 44 18.16 11.84 -1.93
C PHE A 44 17.36 12.59 -0.86
N CYS A 45 16.21 13.14 -1.24
CA CYS A 45 15.28 13.80 -0.34
C CYS A 45 13.92 13.10 -0.43
N PRO A 46 13.55 12.25 0.55
CA PRO A 46 12.30 11.50 0.48
C PRO A 46 11.10 12.45 0.59
N THR A 47 10.11 12.27 -0.28
CA THR A 47 8.82 12.94 -0.13
C THR A 47 8.14 12.46 1.15
N PRO A 48 7.63 13.37 2.01
CA PRO A 48 6.82 12.98 3.15
C PRO A 48 5.64 12.10 2.74
N PHE A 49 5.37 11.04 3.51
CA PHE A 49 4.35 10.04 3.15
C PHE A 49 2.99 10.67 2.83
N ALA A 50 2.50 11.58 3.68
CA ALA A 50 1.21 12.24 3.48
C ALA A 50 1.14 12.99 2.14
N GLN A 51 2.22 13.64 1.73
CA GLN A 51 2.29 14.36 0.46
C GLN A 51 2.27 13.39 -0.72
N GLY A 52 3.08 12.33 -0.67
CA GLY A 52 3.10 11.31 -1.72
C GLY A 52 1.77 10.55 -1.84
N ALA A 53 1.16 10.21 -0.70
CA ALA A 53 -0.14 9.54 -0.66
C ALA A 53 -1.25 10.43 -1.24
N LYS A 54 -1.27 11.73 -0.89
CA LYS A 54 -2.21 12.70 -1.47
C LYS A 54 -2.08 12.79 -2.98
N ALA A 55 -0.85 12.98 -3.49
CA ALA A 55 -0.59 13.06 -4.93
C ALA A 55 -1.01 11.78 -5.67
N THR A 56 -0.81 10.62 -5.05
CA THR A 56 -1.23 9.32 -5.61
C THR A 56 -2.75 9.20 -5.70
N LEU A 57 -3.48 9.62 -4.66
CA LEU A 57 -4.95 9.63 -4.67
C LEU A 57 -5.50 10.62 -5.71
N GLU A 58 -4.92 11.82 -5.79
CA GLU A 58 -5.28 12.82 -6.79
C GLU A 58 -5.10 12.27 -8.21
N TRP A 59 -3.99 11.58 -8.47
CA TRP A 59 -3.76 10.91 -9.74
C TRP A 59 -4.81 9.83 -10.03
N TYR A 60 -5.13 8.97 -9.04
CA TYR A 60 -6.16 7.95 -9.19
C TYR A 60 -7.55 8.53 -9.53
N TRP A 61 -7.92 9.67 -8.91
CA TRP A 61 -9.16 10.36 -9.22
C TRP A 61 -9.17 10.96 -10.63
N GLN A 62 -8.09 11.65 -11.00
CA GLN A 62 -7.94 12.24 -12.34
C GLN A 62 -7.98 11.17 -13.45
N ALA A 63 -7.39 10.01 -13.19
CA ALA A 63 -7.39 8.88 -14.11
C ALA A 63 -8.73 8.11 -14.16
N GLY A 64 -9.70 8.44 -13.29
CA GLY A 64 -10.97 7.73 -13.18
C GLY A 64 -10.85 6.31 -12.62
N LEU A 65 -9.70 5.97 -12.02
CA LEU A 65 -9.40 4.66 -11.45
C LEU A 65 -9.97 4.48 -10.04
N LEU A 66 -10.13 5.58 -9.31
CA LEU A 66 -10.80 5.64 -8.02
C LEU A 66 -11.96 6.64 -8.12
N LYS A 67 -13.13 6.27 -7.61
CA LYS A 67 -14.23 7.24 -7.46
C LYS A 67 -13.94 8.10 -6.25
N GLU A 68 -14.02 9.42 -6.41
CA GLU A 68 -13.97 10.33 -5.28
C GLU A 68 -15.15 10.02 -4.34
N LYS A 69 -14.86 9.76 -3.06
CA LYS A 69 -15.94 9.64 -2.08
C LYS A 69 -16.50 11.05 -1.87
N ILE A 70 -17.65 11.33 -2.45
CA ILE A 70 -18.49 12.46 -2.03
C ILE A 70 -18.95 12.12 -0.60
N ILE A 71 -18.27 12.68 0.39
CA ILE A 71 -18.76 12.70 1.76
C ILE A 71 -19.79 13.82 1.79
N MET A 72 -21.07 13.44 1.81
CA MET A 72 -22.20 14.36 2.04
C MET A 72 -22.46 14.50 3.53
#